data_AF-A0A060CE31-F1
#
_entry.id   AF-A0A060CE31-F1
#
_cell.length_a   1.000
_cell.length_b   1.000
_cell.length_c   1.000
_cell.angle_alpha   90.00
_cell.angle_beta   90.00
_cell.angle_gamma   90.00
#
_symmetry.space_group_name_H-M   'P 1'
#
loop_
_entity.id
_entity.type
_entity.pdbx_description
1 polymer ?
#
loop_
_entity_poly.entity_id
_entity_poly.type
_entity_poly.pdbx_seq_one_letter_code
_entity_poly.pdbx_strand_id
1 'polypeptide(L)'
;MPPASCPKRRLLIGCLAGLLAAIPLVNKAAPAPAAGDNLPLDQPRPLPGPRPSAATVRAWQARKFGMFIHFGLYSTLGGVWQGKRVDNGYSEQIMANAPIPLPQYAALAKRFDPRRFDPDAIVALVV
;
A
#
# COMPACT_ATOMS: atom_id res chain seq x y z
N MET A 1 4.16 -39.64 53.76
CA MET A 1 2.80 -39.17 54.10
C MET A 1 2.83 -38.70 55.55
N PRO A 2 2.66 -37.39 55.80
CA PRO A 2 1.34 -36.80 56.09
C PRO A 2 0.99 -35.59 55.18
N PRO A 3 -0.24 -35.04 55.26
CA PRO A 3 -1.00 -34.59 54.10
C PRO A 3 -0.99 -33.08 53.79
N ALA A 4 -1.53 -32.80 52.60
CA ALA A 4 -1.76 -31.51 51.97
C ALA A 4 -2.53 -30.49 52.81
N SER A 5 -2.17 -29.21 52.64
CA SER A 5 -3.03 -28.07 52.94
C SER A 5 -2.98 -27.07 51.78
N CYS A 6 -4.07 -27.05 51.00
CA CYS A 6 -4.33 -26.11 49.92
C CYS A 6 -4.87 -24.79 50.50
N PRO A 7 -4.22 -23.62 50.30
CA PRO A 7 -4.78 -22.35 50.72
C PRO A 7 -5.81 -21.86 49.69
N LYS A 8 -7.09 -21.94 50.06
CA LYS A 8 -8.22 -21.32 49.36
C LYS A 8 -8.07 -19.79 49.41
N ARG A 9 -7.54 -19.17 48.35
CA ARG A 9 -7.55 -17.71 48.20
C ARG A 9 -8.83 -17.31 47.46
N ARG A 10 -9.67 -16.60 48.20
CA ARG A 10 -10.99 -16.10 47.84
C ARG A 10 -10.94 -15.30 46.54
N LEU A 11 -11.78 -15.69 45.59
CA LEU A 11 -12.11 -14.92 44.40
C LEU A 11 -12.78 -13.61 44.86
N LEU A 12 -12.04 -12.50 44.86
CA LEU A 12 -12.63 -11.17 44.91
C LEU A 12 -13.24 -10.91 43.55
N ILE A 13 -14.55 -11.12 43.44
CA ILE A 13 -15.39 -10.62 42.36
C ILE A 13 -15.39 -9.09 42.50
N GLY A 14 -14.42 -8.44 41.87
CA GLY A 14 -14.42 -7.01 41.67
C GLY A 14 -15.47 -6.65 40.63
N CYS A 15 -16.59 -6.11 41.07
CA CYS A 15 -17.49 -5.32 40.24
C CYS A 15 -16.71 -4.13 39.66
N LEU A 16 -16.10 -4.29 38.48
CA LEU A 16 -15.76 -3.16 37.62
C LEU A 16 -17.00 -2.86 36.76
N ALA A 17 -17.96 -2.20 37.40
CA ALA A 17 -19.05 -1.54 36.68
C ALA A 17 -18.46 -0.35 35.91
N GLY A 18 -18.62 -0.37 34.59
CA GLY A 18 -18.78 0.84 33.77
C GLY A 18 -17.54 1.68 33.51
N LEU A 19 -16.94 1.48 32.34
CA LEU A 19 -17.00 2.51 31.29
C LEU A 19 -16.75 1.85 29.93
N LEU A 20 -17.77 1.20 29.37
CA LEU A 20 -17.79 0.94 27.93
C LEU A 20 -18.02 2.29 27.27
N ALA A 21 -16.95 3.06 27.03
CA ALA A 21 -17.03 4.19 26.12
C ALA A 21 -17.38 3.58 24.75
N ALA A 22 -18.64 3.74 24.34
CA ALA A 22 -19.03 3.51 22.96
C ALA A 22 -18.24 4.51 22.11
N ILE A 23 -17.08 4.08 21.61
CA ILE A 23 -16.42 4.78 20.52
C ILE A 23 -17.41 4.69 19.37
N PRO A 24 -17.97 5.81 18.87
CA PRO A 24 -18.71 5.73 17.63
C PRO A 24 -17.70 5.26 16.58
N LEU A 25 -17.88 4.03 16.11
CA LEU A 25 -17.25 3.58 14.89
C LEU A 25 -17.87 4.45 13.80
N VAL A 26 -17.26 5.62 13.56
CA VAL A 26 -17.56 6.43 12.38
C VAL A 26 -17.06 5.61 11.22
N ASN A 27 -17.96 4.77 10.70
CA ASN A 27 -17.79 4.11 9.43
C ASN A 27 -17.91 5.22 8.37
N LYS A 28 -16.86 6.03 8.21
CA LYS A 28 -16.73 6.89 7.06
C LYS A 28 -16.41 5.96 5.91
N ALA A 29 -17.44 5.40 5.29
CA ALA A 29 -17.31 4.72 4.02
C ALA A 29 -16.49 5.65 3.11
N ALA A 30 -15.35 5.15 2.64
CA ALA A 30 -14.67 5.80 1.53
C ALA A 30 -15.71 5.95 0.42
N PRO A 31 -15.85 7.14 -0.22
CA PRO A 31 -16.75 7.27 -1.33
C PRO A 31 -16.40 6.18 -2.34
N ALA A 32 -17.40 5.39 -2.71
CA ALA A 32 -17.26 4.41 -3.79
C ALA A 32 -16.68 5.15 -5.01
N PRO A 33 -15.77 4.54 -5.79
CA PRO A 33 -15.32 5.15 -7.02
C PRO A 33 -16.56 5.48 -7.84
N ALA A 34 -16.69 6.75 -8.25
CA ALA A 34 -17.78 7.17 -9.11
C ALA A 34 -17.88 6.20 -10.29
N ALA A 35 -19.09 5.69 -10.52
CA ALA A 35 -19.39 4.80 -11.62
C ALA A 35 -18.84 5.43 -12.92
N GLY A 36 -18.08 4.65 -13.69
CA GLY A 36 -17.22 5.10 -14.78
C GLY A 36 -17.76 6.28 -15.58
N ASP A 37 -17.16 7.45 -15.34
CA ASP A 37 -17.50 8.66 -16.07
C ASP A 37 -16.96 8.54 -17.51
N ASN A 38 -17.84 8.61 -18.51
CA ASN A 38 -17.49 8.75 -19.93
C ASN A 38 -16.89 10.15 -20.22
N LEU A 39 -15.88 10.56 -19.47
CA LEU A 39 -15.18 11.81 -19.70
C LEU A 39 -14.26 11.66 -20.90
N PRO A 40 -14.21 12.66 -21.80
CA PRO A 40 -13.20 12.72 -22.85
C PRO A 40 -11.79 12.55 -22.25
N LEU A 41 -10.99 11.66 -22.85
CA LEU A 41 -9.65 11.30 -22.34
C LEU A 41 -8.67 12.48 -22.30
N ASP A 42 -8.97 13.54 -23.05
CA ASP A 42 -8.19 14.76 -23.19
C ASP A 42 -8.56 15.85 -22.16
N GLN A 43 -9.56 15.61 -21.30
CA GLN A 43 -9.98 16.58 -20.29
C GLN A 43 -9.41 16.26 -18.90
N PRO A 44 -8.87 17.26 -18.18
CA PRO A 44 -8.46 17.08 -16.80
C PRO A 44 -9.65 16.70 -15.93
N ARG A 45 -9.50 15.65 -15.13
CA ARG A 45 -10.52 15.31 -14.14
C ARG A 45 -10.63 16.41 -13.08
N PRO A 46 -11.86 16.82 -12.70
CA PRO A 46 -12.05 17.70 -11.55
C PRO A 46 -11.41 17.12 -10.29
N LEU A 47 -10.89 18.01 -9.43
CA LEU A 47 -10.35 17.57 -8.15
C LEU A 47 -11.48 16.98 -7.29
N PRO A 48 -11.27 15.83 -6.63
CA PRO A 48 -12.30 15.19 -5.80
C PRO A 48 -12.61 15.95 -4.50
N GLY A 49 -11.93 17.07 -4.24
CA GLY A 49 -12.09 17.86 -3.01
C GLY A 49 -11.26 19.14 -3.01
N PRO A 50 -11.28 19.90 -1.91
CA PRO A 50 -10.51 21.12 -1.76
C PRO A 50 -9.01 20.83 -1.83
N ARG A 51 -8.24 21.83 -2.28
CA ARG A 51 -6.77 21.73 -2.27
C ARG A 51 -6.24 21.64 -0.84
N PRO A 52 -5.06 21.02 -0.61
CA PRO A 52 -4.42 21.00 0.70
C PRO A 52 -4.22 22.40 1.28
N SER A 53 -4.36 22.53 2.60
CA SER A 53 -4.13 23.81 3.30
C SER A 53 -2.66 24.26 3.18
N ALA A 54 -2.41 25.56 3.36
CA ALA A 54 -1.04 26.07 3.41
C ALA A 54 -0.19 25.40 4.51
N ALA A 55 -0.80 25.05 5.65
CA ALA A 55 -0.11 24.33 6.72
C ALA A 55 0.28 22.91 6.28
N THR A 56 -0.60 22.20 5.56
CA THR A 56 -0.32 20.87 4.98
C THR A 56 0.84 20.93 3.99
N VAL A 57 0.84 21.93 3.10
CA VAL A 57 1.93 22.13 2.12
C VAL A 57 3.26 22.40 2.83
N ARG A 58 3.27 23.29 3.84
CA ARG A 58 4.48 23.56 4.64
C ARG A 58 5.01 22.31 5.35
N ALA A 59 4.12 21.52 5.95
CA ALA A 59 4.50 20.27 6.61
C ALA A 59 5.11 19.25 5.63
N TRP A 60 4.58 19.15 4.40
CA TRP A 60 5.17 18.31 3.35
C TRP A 60 6.55 18.82 2.91
N GLN A 61 6.69 20.12 2.65
CA GLN A 61 7.96 20.75 2.27
C GLN A 61 9.05 20.64 3.36
N ALA A 62 8.64 20.44 4.62
CA ALA A 62 9.55 20.26 5.75
C ALA A 62 10.18 18.85 5.81
N ARG A 63 9.65 17.84 5.08
CA ARG A 63 10.17 16.45 5.12
C ARG A 63 11.51 16.27 4.42
N LYS A 64 11.86 17.15 3.47
CA LYS A 64 13.15 17.28 2.74
C LYS A 64 13.63 16.07 1.93
N PHE A 65 13.63 14.87 2.51
CA PHE A 65 14.06 13.64 1.89
C PHE A 65 12.86 12.70 1.69
N GLY A 66 12.92 11.90 0.62
CA GLY A 66 11.89 10.91 0.31
C GLY A 66 12.46 9.83 -0.59
N MET A 67 12.02 8.59 -0.36
CA MET A 67 12.33 7.46 -1.22
C MET A 67 11.22 7.28 -2.27
N PHE A 68 11.62 7.05 -3.52
CA PHE A 68 10.71 6.71 -4.61
C PHE A 68 11.01 5.29 -5.10
N ILE A 69 9.97 4.47 -5.28
CA ILE A 69 10.11 3.05 -5.65
C ILE A 69 9.39 2.81 -6.98
N HIS A 70 10.13 2.35 -7.99
CA HIS A 70 9.57 1.79 -9.23
C HIS A 70 9.46 0.27 -9.11
N PHE A 71 8.26 -0.23 -8.86
CA PHE A 71 8.00 -1.66 -8.69
C PHE A 71 6.72 -2.09 -9.42
N GLY A 72 6.80 -3.14 -10.22
CA GLY A 72 5.66 -3.68 -10.97
C GLY A 72 6.04 -4.81 -11.91
N LEU A 73 5.13 -5.16 -12.83
CA LEU A 73 5.34 -6.28 -13.76
C LEU A 73 6.63 -6.14 -14.60
N TYR A 74 6.96 -4.92 -15.00
CA TYR A 74 8.19 -4.58 -15.72
C TYR A 74 9.46 -4.99 -14.96
N SER A 75 9.43 -5.01 -13.62
CA SER A 75 10.54 -5.43 -12.78
C SER A 75 10.91 -6.90 -13.02
N THR A 76 9.98 -7.73 -13.49
CA THR A 76 10.26 -9.13 -13.84
C THR A 76 11.03 -9.27 -15.14
N LEU A 77 10.92 -8.30 -16.04
CA LEU A 77 11.63 -8.28 -17.33
C LEU A 77 12.99 -7.61 -17.22
N GLY A 78 13.16 -6.66 -16.29
CA GLY A 78 14.45 -6.04 -16.00
C GLY A 78 15.10 -5.35 -17.21
N GLY A 79 14.30 -4.78 -18.12
CA GLY A 79 14.79 -4.15 -19.35
C GLY A 79 15.20 -5.12 -20.45
N VAL A 80 14.89 -6.42 -20.32
CA VAL A 80 15.20 -7.46 -21.31
C VAL A 80 13.93 -8.10 -21.84
N TRP A 81 13.83 -8.18 -23.17
CA TRP A 81 12.76 -8.89 -23.86
C TRP A 81 13.34 -9.89 -24.85
N GLN A 82 12.93 -11.17 -24.74
CA GLN A 82 13.40 -12.27 -25.60
C GLN A 82 14.94 -12.35 -25.72
N GLY A 83 15.64 -12.17 -24.59
CA GLY A 83 17.10 -12.21 -24.54
C GLY A 83 17.81 -10.97 -25.11
N LYS A 84 17.07 -9.98 -25.60
CA LYS A 84 17.60 -8.71 -26.09
C LYS A 84 17.34 -7.60 -25.09
N ARG A 85 18.38 -6.82 -24.80
CA ARG A 85 18.25 -5.61 -23.99
C ARG A 85 17.46 -4.56 -24.79
N VAL A 86 16.57 -3.86 -24.09
CA VAL A 86 15.77 -2.77 -24.64
C VAL A 86 16.50 -1.46 -24.29
N ASP A 87 17.16 -0.87 -25.28
CA ASP A 87 18.08 0.27 -25.08
C ASP A 87 17.43 1.64 -25.26
N ASN A 88 16.20 1.70 -25.76
CA ASN A 88 15.40 2.91 -25.86
C ASN A 88 14.54 3.08 -24.60
N GLY A 89 14.85 4.11 -23.79
CA GLY A 89 14.09 4.44 -22.58
C GLY A 89 14.46 3.60 -21.35
N TYR A 90 13.56 3.59 -20.37
CA TYR A 90 13.79 2.94 -19.08
C TYR A 90 13.05 1.59 -18.96
N SER A 91 13.44 0.79 -17.96
CA SER A 91 12.88 -0.56 -17.78
C SER A 91 11.38 -0.57 -17.48
N GLU A 92 10.86 0.43 -16.77
CA GLU A 92 9.43 0.58 -16.51
C GLU A 92 8.61 0.90 -17.77
N GLN A 93 9.27 1.41 -18.81
CA GLN A 93 8.67 1.77 -20.10
C GLN A 93 8.76 0.63 -21.13
N ILE A 94 9.23 -0.56 -20.73
CA ILE A 94 9.53 -1.67 -21.65
C ILE A 94 8.34 -2.08 -22.53
N MET A 95 7.11 -1.92 -22.06
CA MET A 95 5.92 -2.20 -22.88
C MET A 95 5.78 -1.25 -24.09
N ALA A 96 6.18 0.01 -23.94
CA ALA A 96 6.13 0.99 -25.02
C ALA A 96 7.32 0.85 -25.98
N ASN A 97 8.47 0.39 -25.47
CA ASN A 97 9.75 0.46 -26.16
C ASN A 97 10.18 -0.87 -26.81
N ALA A 98 9.58 -1.99 -26.41
CA ALA A 98 9.81 -3.31 -27.00
C ALA A 98 8.54 -3.83 -27.70
N PRO A 99 8.68 -4.70 -28.72
CA PRO A 99 7.54 -5.31 -29.41
C PRO A 99 6.92 -6.43 -28.55
N ILE A 100 6.35 -6.07 -27.41
CA ILE A 100 5.68 -7.00 -26.49
C ILE A 100 4.18 -6.99 -26.77
N PRO A 101 3.58 -8.09 -27.25
CA PRO A 101 2.13 -8.18 -27.38
C PRO A 101 1.45 -8.01 -26.02
N LEU A 102 0.37 -7.21 -25.96
CA LEU A 102 -0.37 -6.95 -24.73
C LEU A 102 -0.76 -8.21 -23.94
N PRO A 103 -1.25 -9.31 -24.57
CA PRO A 103 -1.56 -10.53 -23.84
C PRO A 103 -0.34 -11.19 -23.17
N GLN A 104 0.85 -11.06 -23.78
CA GLN A 104 2.09 -11.62 -23.22
C GLN A 104 2.57 -10.80 -22.02
N TYR A 105 2.44 -9.47 -22.09
CA TYR A 105 2.70 -8.62 -20.94
C TYR A 105 1.70 -8.85 -19.81
N ALA A 106 0.40 -8.99 -20.13
CA ALA A 106 -0.61 -9.31 -19.12
C ALA A 106 -0.35 -10.66 -18.43
N ALA A 107 0.16 -11.65 -19.18
CA ALA A 107 0.55 -12.94 -18.62
C ALA A 107 1.70 -12.87 -17.60
N LEU A 108 2.48 -11.79 -17.55
CA LEU A 108 3.49 -11.56 -16.50
C LEU A 108 2.85 -11.58 -15.11
N ALA A 109 1.61 -11.09 -14.97
CA ALA A 109 0.90 -11.03 -13.69
C ALA A 109 0.74 -12.40 -13.04
N LYS A 110 0.61 -13.48 -13.84
CA LYS A 110 0.47 -14.85 -13.33
C LYS A 110 1.72 -15.37 -12.63
N ARG A 111 2.88 -14.76 -12.89
CA ARG A 111 4.19 -15.15 -12.32
C ARG A 111 4.82 -14.06 -11.47
N PHE A 112 4.12 -12.95 -11.26
CA PHE A 112 4.61 -11.87 -10.42
C PHE A 112 4.40 -12.25 -8.94
N ASP A 113 5.44 -12.85 -8.35
CA ASP A 113 5.43 -13.33 -6.97
C ASP A 113 6.68 -12.84 -6.22
N PRO A 114 6.62 -11.65 -5.58
CA PRO A 114 7.74 -11.08 -4.87
C PRO A 114 7.89 -11.69 -3.47
N ARG A 115 8.27 -12.98 -3.40
CA ARG A 115 8.38 -13.76 -2.15
C ARG A 115 9.30 -13.18 -1.07
N ARG A 116 10.20 -12.27 -1.44
CA ARG A 116 11.14 -11.59 -0.54
C ARG A 116 10.76 -10.13 -0.26
N PHE A 117 9.54 -9.73 -0.61
CA PHE A 117 9.04 -8.40 -0.28
C PHE A 117 8.84 -8.29 1.22
N ASP A 118 9.50 -7.30 1.82
CA ASP A 118 9.42 -6.99 3.23
C ASP A 118 9.29 -5.47 3.40
N PRO A 119 8.11 -4.95 3.77
CA PRO A 119 7.90 -3.52 3.93
C PRO A 119 8.69 -2.93 5.10
N ASP A 120 8.94 -3.71 6.16
CA ASP A 120 9.67 -3.26 7.34
C ASP A 120 11.16 -3.12 7.00
N ALA A 121 11.72 -4.08 6.25
CA ALA A 121 13.08 -3.96 5.73
C ALA A 121 13.23 -2.77 4.78
N ILE A 122 12.23 -2.50 3.92
CA ILE A 122 12.26 -1.38 2.98
C ILE A 122 12.25 -0.05 3.73
N VAL A 123 11.37 0.13 4.73
CA VAL A 123 11.30 1.40 5.48
C VAL A 123 12.57 1.62 6.31
N ALA A 124 13.21 0.56 6.80
CA ALA A 124 14.47 0.64 7.53
C ALA A 124 15.65 1.15 6.67
N LEU A 125 15.57 1.08 5.33
CA LEU A 125 16.58 1.66 4.43
C LEU A 125 16.46 3.18 4.30
N VAL A 126 15.30 3.75 4.64
CA VAL A 126 15.03 5.19 4.57
C VAL A 126 15.35 5.81 5.92
N VAL A 127 16.64 5.88 6.23
CA VAL A 127 17.19 6.54 7.42
C VAL A 127 18.15 7.65 7.06
#